data_AF-A0A537NXR7-F1
#
_entry.id   AF-A0A537NXR7-F1
#
_cell.length_a   1.000
_cell.length_b   1.000
_cell.length_c   1.000
_cell.angle_alpha   90.00
_cell.angle_beta   90.00
_cell.angle_gamma   90.00
#
_symmetry.space_group_name_H-M   'P 1'
#
loop_
_entity.id
_entity.type
_entity.pdbx_description
1 polymer ?
#
loop_
_entity_poly.entity_id
_entity_poly.type
_entity_poly.pdbx_seq_one_letter_code
_entity_poly.pdbx_strand_id
1 'polypeptide(L)'
;MRGAADKGRLIYGECGGYMVLGRSLIDAEGKEHPMSGLLPVTTSFARRKLHLGYRSLKHDGALPFPPLLRGHEFHYSTIEKQEVELPLFHAEDAAARDLGPMGLRHNRIMGSYAHVIA
;
A
#
# COMPACT_ATOMS: atom_id res chain seq x y z
N MET A 1 -12.84 -11.58 1.91
CA MET A 1 -11.40 -11.25 1.87
C MET A 1 -10.57 -12.25 2.68
N ARG A 2 -10.78 -12.40 4.00
CA ARG A 2 -10.06 -13.40 4.84
C ARG A 2 -10.12 -14.84 4.29
N GLY A 3 -11.31 -15.36 3.98
CA GLY A 3 -11.41 -16.70 3.37
C GLY A 3 -10.75 -16.86 1.98
N ALA A 4 -10.45 -15.76 1.27
CA ALA A 4 -9.65 -15.81 0.05
C ALA A 4 -8.15 -15.83 0.39
N ALA A 5 -7.73 -15.08 1.40
CA ALA A 5 -6.39 -15.10 1.96
C ALA A 5 -6.02 -16.50 2.50
N ASP A 6 -6.93 -17.11 3.27
CA ASP A 6 -6.76 -18.46 3.84
C ASP A 6 -6.61 -19.53 2.75
N LYS A 7 -7.22 -19.31 1.58
CA LYS A 7 -7.10 -20.18 0.39
C LYS A 7 -5.90 -19.82 -0.48
N GLY A 8 -5.00 -18.95 -0.03
CA GLY A 8 -3.81 -18.52 -0.78
C GLY A 8 -4.13 -17.78 -2.08
N ARG A 9 -5.30 -17.14 -2.20
CA ARG A 9 -5.62 -16.31 -3.37
C ARG A 9 -4.80 -15.03 -3.35
N LEU A 10 -4.44 -14.55 -4.54
CA LEU A 10 -3.82 -13.23 -4.66
C LEU A 10 -4.82 -12.16 -4.24
N ILE A 11 -4.41 -11.28 -3.34
CA ILE A 11 -5.16 -10.10 -2.92
C ILE A 11 -4.23 -8.91 -3.12
N TYR A 12 -4.65 -7.99 -3.97
CA TYR A 12 -3.94 -6.76 -4.25
C TYR A 12 -4.86 -5.57 -3.94
N GLY A 13 -4.41 -4.65 -3.10
CA GLY A 13 -5.15 -3.45 -2.73
C GLY A 13 -4.36 -2.18 -3.04
N GLU A 14 -4.96 -1.27 -3.79
CA GLU A 14 -4.40 0.06 -4.06
C GLU A 14 -5.07 1.12 -3.20
N CYS A 15 -4.29 2.07 -2.67
CA CYS A 15 -4.77 3.23 -1.91
C CYS A 15 -5.82 2.87 -0.85
N GLY A 16 -7.11 3.19 -1.04
CA GLY A 16 -8.17 2.79 -0.12
C GLY A 16 -8.26 1.27 0.11
N GLY A 17 -7.96 0.46 -0.91
CA GLY A 17 -7.84 -0.99 -0.78
C GLY A 17 -6.67 -1.41 0.11
N TYR A 18 -5.52 -0.74 -0.01
CA TYR A 18 -4.37 -0.95 0.88
C TYR A 18 -4.72 -0.61 2.34
N MET A 19 -5.46 0.49 2.55
CA MET A 19 -5.93 0.89 3.87
C MET A 19 -6.87 -0.15 4.49
N VAL A 20 -7.80 -0.69 3.70
CA VAL A 20 -8.70 -1.79 4.12
C VAL A 20 -7.94 -3.09 4.41
N LEU A 21 -6.82 -3.34 3.73
CA LEU A 21 -5.95 -4.49 4.03
C LEU A 21 -5.21 -4.34 5.37
N GLY A 22 -4.98 -3.12 5.83
CA GLY A 22 -4.31 -2.82 7.09
C GLY A 22 -5.05 -3.34 8.32
N ARG A 23 -4.43 -3.18 9.50
CA ARG A 23 -5.03 -3.46 10.82
C ARG A 23 -6.12 -2.48 11.18
N SER A 24 -5.87 -1.19 10.92
CA SER A 24 -6.80 -0.13 11.30
C SER A 24 -6.62 1.15 10.47
N LEU A 25 -7.66 1.98 10.53
CA LEU A 25 -7.71 3.31 9.97
C LEU A 25 -8.10 4.30 11.06
N ILE A 26 -7.28 5.31 11.28
CA ILE A 26 -7.60 6.43 12.18
C ILE A 26 -8.26 7.52 11.34
N ASP A 27 -9.49 7.91 11.66
CA ASP A 27 -10.21 8.95 10.94
C ASP A 27 -9.68 10.36 11.28
N ALA A 28 -10.31 11.40 10.71
CA ALA A 28 -9.89 12.78 10.89
C ALA A 28 -10.12 13.28 12.33
N GLU A 29 -11.10 12.70 13.03
CA GLU A 29 -11.44 12.97 14.43
C GLU A 29 -10.52 12.21 15.41
N GLY A 30 -9.60 11.38 14.89
CA GLY A 30 -8.67 10.59 15.69
C GLY A 30 -9.23 9.28 16.22
N LYS A 31 -10.42 8.87 15.79
CA LYS A 31 -11.03 7.59 16.15
C LYS A 31 -10.46 6.47 15.26
N GLU A 32 -10.03 5.40 15.91
CA GLU A 32 -9.49 4.22 15.25
C GLU A 32 -10.60 3.21 14.90
N HIS A 33 -10.59 2.75 13.65
CA HIS A 33 -11.53 1.76 13.11
C HIS A 33 -10.78 0.49 12.69
N PRO A 34 -11.21 -0.70 13.12
CA PRO A 34 -10.58 -1.95 12.70
C PRO A 34 -10.85 -2.23 11.22
N MET A 35 -9.81 -2.62 10.50
CA MET A 35 -9.84 -3.01 9.09
C MET A 35 -9.69 -4.55 8.97
N SER A 36 -9.27 -5.07 7.82
CA SER A 36 -9.19 -6.53 7.64
C SER A 36 -8.00 -7.20 8.35
N GLY A 37 -7.01 -6.44 8.79
CA GLY A 37 -5.83 -6.93 9.51
C GLY A 37 -4.97 -7.92 8.74
N LEU A 38 -5.04 -7.89 7.41
CA LEU A 38 -4.29 -8.79 6.54
C LEU A 38 -2.87 -8.30 6.26
N LEU A 39 -2.62 -6.99 6.42
CA LEU A 39 -1.31 -6.37 6.40
C LEU A 39 -1.06 -5.63 7.72
N PRO A 40 0.17 -5.63 8.26
CA PRO A 40 0.48 -5.03 9.55
C PRO A 40 0.72 -3.52 9.44
N VAL A 41 -0.26 -2.79 8.90
CA VAL A 41 -0.22 -1.33 8.72
C VAL A 41 -1.45 -0.67 9.33
N THR A 42 -1.24 0.46 9.99
CA THR A 42 -2.30 1.38 10.41
C THR A 42 -2.14 2.69 9.65
N THR A 43 -3.20 3.11 8.98
CA THR A 43 -3.23 4.36 8.22
C THR A 43 -4.04 5.43 8.95
N SER A 44 -3.75 6.71 8.71
CA SER A 44 -4.37 7.80 9.47
C SER A 44 -4.75 8.98 8.59
N PHE A 45 -5.90 9.58 8.89
CA PHE A 45 -6.34 10.88 8.37
C PHE A 45 -6.25 11.99 9.41
N ALA A 46 -5.88 11.70 10.67
CA ALA A 46 -5.76 12.70 11.72
C ALA A 46 -4.65 13.73 11.43
N ARG A 47 -3.54 13.29 10.80
CA ARG A 47 -2.45 14.16 10.33
C ARG A 47 -2.33 14.09 8.82
N ARG A 48 -3.15 14.87 8.13
CA ARG A 48 -3.21 14.87 6.66
C ARG A 48 -1.91 15.39 6.07
N LYS A 49 -1.33 14.63 5.14
CA LYS A 49 -0.19 15.05 4.33
C LYS A 49 -0.50 14.72 2.87
N LEU A 50 -0.44 15.71 1.99
CA LEU A 50 -0.64 15.45 0.57
C LEU A 50 0.60 14.74 0.00
N HIS A 51 0.40 13.51 -0.45
CA HIS A 51 1.34 12.76 -1.26
C HIS A 51 0.83 12.80 -2.70
N LEU A 52 1.64 13.34 -3.61
CA LEU A 52 1.29 13.49 -5.02
C LEU A 52 2.48 13.14 -5.92
N GLY A 53 2.23 12.46 -7.02
CA GLY A 53 3.13 12.40 -8.17
C GLY A 53 3.18 11.04 -8.85
N TYR A 54 3.73 11.03 -10.06
CA TYR A 54 3.98 9.81 -10.82
C TYR A 54 5.15 9.01 -10.23
N ARG A 55 5.08 7.70 -10.41
CA ARG A 55 6.02 6.72 -9.88
C ARG A 55 6.47 5.76 -10.97
N SER A 56 7.77 5.49 -11.00
CA SER A 56 8.33 4.25 -11.56
C SER A 56 8.39 3.24 -10.42
N LEU A 57 7.83 2.05 -10.62
CA LEU A 57 7.68 1.04 -9.59
C LEU A 57 8.30 -0.27 -10.07
N LYS A 58 9.10 -0.90 -9.21
CA LYS A 58 9.65 -2.23 -9.45
C LYS A 58 9.16 -3.20 -8.39
N HIS A 59 8.60 -4.34 -8.79
CA HIS A 59 8.25 -5.43 -7.89
C HIS A 59 8.94 -6.74 -8.29
N ASP A 60 9.06 -7.64 -7.33
CA ASP A 60 9.52 -9.02 -7.49
C ASP A 60 8.49 -10.05 -7.01
N GLY A 61 7.27 -9.59 -6.72
CA GLY A 61 6.20 -10.40 -6.13
C GLY A 61 5.27 -11.06 -7.13
N ALA A 62 4.28 -11.78 -6.59
CA ALA A 62 3.27 -12.53 -7.33
C ALA A 62 2.17 -11.65 -7.99
N LEU A 63 2.41 -10.34 -8.16
CA LEU A 63 1.52 -9.48 -8.92
C LEU A 63 1.48 -9.97 -10.39
N PRO A 64 0.32 -9.93 -11.06
CA PRO A 64 0.15 -10.41 -12.43
C PRO A 64 0.56 -9.35 -13.46
N PHE A 65 1.45 -8.43 -13.08
CA PHE A 65 1.90 -7.32 -13.92
C PHE A 65 3.38 -7.49 -14.28
N PRO A 66 3.88 -6.80 -15.32
CA PRO A 66 5.30 -6.76 -15.62
C PRO A 66 6.13 -6.24 -14.42
N PRO A 67 7.38 -6.69 -14.24
CA PRO A 67 8.20 -6.29 -13.08
C PRO A 67 8.43 -4.79 -12.92
N LEU A 68 8.34 -4.04 -14.02
CA LEU A 68 8.44 -2.58 -14.06
C LEU A 68 7.09 -1.99 -14.42
N LEU A 69 6.60 -1.10 -13.57
CA LEU A 69 5.29 -0.48 -13.67
C LEU A 69 5.41 1.03 -13.60
N ARG A 70 4.41 1.70 -14.15
CA ARG A 70 4.15 3.12 -13.88
C ARG A 70 2.94 3.23 -12.98
N GLY A 71 2.89 4.31 -12.22
CA GLY A 71 1.73 4.60 -11.40
C GLY A 71 1.74 6.02 -10.90
N HIS A 72 0.81 6.32 -10.01
CA HIS A 72 0.81 7.59 -9.27
C HIS A 72 0.39 7.38 -7.82
N GLU A 73 0.85 8.26 -6.94
CA GLU A 73 0.27 8.42 -5.62
C GLU A 73 -0.54 9.71 -5.59
N PHE A 74 -1.75 9.63 -5.05
CA PHE A 74 -2.55 10.80 -4.69
C PHE A 74 -3.40 10.49 -3.46
N HIS A 75 -2.91 10.86 -2.29
CA HIS A 75 -3.65 10.65 -1.04
C HIS A 75 -3.26 11.66 0.04
N TYR A 76 -4.14 11.83 1.03
CA TYR A 76 -3.92 12.64 2.22
C TYR A 76 -3.54 11.83 3.46
N SER A 77 -3.76 10.51 3.44
CA SER A 77 -3.51 9.65 4.57
C SER A 77 -2.02 9.44 4.80
N THR A 78 -1.64 9.23 6.05
CA THR A 78 -0.29 8.84 6.45
C THR A 78 -0.27 7.39 6.93
N ILE A 79 0.93 6.84 7.07
CA ILE A 79 1.18 5.59 7.78
C ILE A 79 1.51 5.97 9.22
N GLU A 80 0.67 5.56 10.18
CA GLU A 80 0.86 5.83 11.61
C GLU A 80 1.72 4.73 12.25
N LYS A 81 1.43 3.48 11.90
CA LYS A 81 2.18 2.30 12.37
C LYS A 81 2.36 1.34 11.22
N GLN A 82 3.56 0.79 11.11
CA GLN A 82 3.88 -0.26 10.17
C GLN A 82 4.93 -1.16 10.82
N GLU A 83 4.65 -2.46 10.89
CA GLU A 83 5.68 -3.42 11.28
C GLU A 83 6.60 -3.73 10.10
N VAL A 84 7.80 -4.20 10.42
CA VAL A 84 8.80 -4.54 9.41
C VAL A 84 8.33 -5.78 8.65
N GLU A 85 7.99 -5.58 7.39
CA GLU A 85 7.61 -6.61 6.42
C GLU A 85 8.33 -6.33 5.10
N LEU A 86 8.26 -7.30 4.18
CA LEU A 86 8.83 -7.11 2.86
C LEU A 86 8.08 -5.99 2.10
N PRO A 87 8.80 -5.01 1.53
CA PRO A 87 8.16 -3.98 0.72
C PRO A 87 7.60 -4.59 -0.57
N LEU A 88 6.52 -3.99 -1.08
CA LEU A 88 5.94 -4.43 -2.35
C LEU A 88 6.72 -3.87 -3.54
N PHE A 89 7.08 -2.58 -3.47
CA PHE A 89 7.77 -1.87 -4.54
C PHE A 89 9.06 -1.23 -4.04
N HIS A 90 10.05 -1.19 -4.93
CA HIS A 90 11.02 -0.10 -4.97
C HIS A 90 10.46 1.00 -5.88
N ALA A 91 10.51 2.26 -5.43
CA ALA A 91 9.83 3.36 -6.12
C ALA A 91 10.77 4.53 -6.40
N GLU A 92 10.65 5.08 -7.60
CA GLU A 92 11.31 6.31 -8.01
C GLU A 92 10.27 7.35 -8.44
N ASP A 93 10.58 8.64 -8.28
CA ASP A 93 9.77 9.71 -8.85
C ASP A 93 10.10 10.00 -10.32
N ALA A 94 9.41 10.97 -10.92
CA ALA A 94 9.60 11.36 -12.31
C ALA A 94 11.00 11.92 -12.63
N ALA A 95 11.79 12.30 -11.62
CA ALA A 95 13.16 12.75 -11.76
C ALA A 95 14.18 11.63 -11.47
N ALA A 96 13.73 10.37 -11.45
CA ALA A 96 14.52 9.19 -11.12
C ALA A 96 15.17 9.26 -9.72
N ARG A 97 14.55 9.99 -8.78
CA ARG A 97 14.98 9.99 -7.39
C ARG A 97 14.35 8.81 -6.67
N ASP A 98 15.18 8.02 -6.00
CA ASP A 98 14.75 6.94 -5.14
C ASP A 98 13.89 7.47 -3.99
N LEU A 99 12.67 6.96 -3.88
CA LEU A 99 11.71 7.26 -2.80
C LEU A 99 11.75 6.21 -1.69
N GLY A 100 12.57 5.17 -1.85
CA GLY A 100 12.69 4.04 -0.95
C GLY A 100 11.62 2.97 -1.14
N PRO A 101 11.46 2.07 -0.16
CA PRO A 101 10.46 1.02 -0.19
C PRO A 101 9.04 1.59 -0.12
N MET A 102 8.13 1.02 -0.90
CA MET A 102 6.72 1.42 -0.97
C MET A 102 5.78 0.22 -0.85
N GLY A 103 4.74 0.38 -0.05
CA GLY A 103 3.73 -0.65 0.20
C GLY A 103 4.27 -1.85 0.97
N LEU A 104 3.41 -2.84 1.16
CA LEU A 104 3.71 -4.05 1.91
C LEU A 104 3.28 -5.29 1.14
N ARG A 105 4.04 -6.36 1.33
CA ARG A 105 3.72 -7.72 0.88
C ARG A 105 3.85 -8.70 2.02
N HIS A 106 2.78 -9.44 2.28
CA HIS A 106 2.79 -10.63 3.13
C HIS A 106 2.23 -11.80 2.32
N ASN A 107 3.10 -12.73 1.90
CA ASN A 107 2.76 -13.83 1.00
C ASN A 107 2.08 -13.33 -0.30
N ARG A 108 0.82 -13.72 -0.54
CA ARG A 108 0.01 -13.34 -1.71
C ARG A 108 -0.95 -12.17 -1.41
N ILE A 109 -0.71 -11.45 -0.31
CA ILE A 109 -1.45 -10.26 0.08
C ILE A 109 -0.52 -9.08 -0.09
N MET A 110 -0.91 -8.13 -0.91
CA MET A 110 -0.06 -7.03 -1.36
C MET A 110 -0.86 -5.75 -1.40
N GLY A 111 -0.25 -4.63 -1.06
CA GLY A 111 -0.87 -3.34 -1.31
C GLY A 111 0.08 -2.18 -1.13
N SER A 112 -0.28 -1.06 -1.74
CA SER A 112 0.45 0.21 -1.62
C SER A 112 -0.50 1.38 -1.88
N TYR A 113 0.00 2.60 -1.70
CA TYR A 113 -0.71 3.82 -2.11
C TYR A 113 -0.62 4.11 -3.61
N ALA A 114 0.22 3.38 -4.35
CA ALA A 114 0.33 3.57 -5.79
C ALA A 114 -0.89 3.01 -6.51
N HIS A 115 -1.44 3.83 -7.40
CA HIS A 115 -2.35 3.41 -8.43
C HIS A 115 -1.55 3.01 -9.67
N VAL A 116 -1.58 1.73 -10.03
CA VAL A 116 -0.81 1.22 -11.16
C VAL A 116 -1.50 1.62 -12.47
N ILE A 117 -0.72 2.16 -13.40
CA ILE A 117 -1.11 2.44 -14.77
C ILE A 117 -0.41 1.38 -15.63
N ALA A 118 -1.16 0.34 -16.00
CA ALA A 118 -0.70 -0.75 -16.84
C ALA A 118 -1.15 -0.58 -18.29
#